data_AF-A0A0N4TZU7-F1
#
_entry.id   AF-A0A0N4TZU7-F1
#
_cell.length_a   1.000
_cell.length_b   1.000
_cell.length_c   1.000
_cell.angle_alpha   90.00
_cell.angle_beta   90.00
_cell.angle_gamma   90.00
#
_symmetry.space_group_name_H-M   'P 1'
#
loop_
_entity.id
_entity.type
_entity.pdbx_description
1 polymer ?
#
loop_
_entity_poly.entity_id
_entity_poly.type
_entity_poly.pdbx_seq_one_letter_code
_entity_poly.pdbx_strand_id
1 'polypeptide(L)'
;MAAHKTFIIKRKLAKKAKQNRQVPLPQWARMKTGSKIRYNAKRRHWRRTKLKFISISDLVMAAHKTFIIKRKLAKKAKQNRQVPLPQWARMKTGSKIRYNAKRRHWRRTKLKL
;
A
#
# COMPACT_ATOMS: atom_id res chain seq x y z
N MET A 1 -8.48 -14.74 14.49
CA MET A 1 -7.19 -15.05 13.83
C MET A 1 -6.35 -13.78 13.71
N ALA A 2 -5.12 -13.76 14.23
CA ALA A 2 -4.22 -12.63 14.04
C ALA A 2 -3.63 -12.65 12.62
N ALA A 3 -3.55 -11.48 11.97
CA ALA A 3 -3.01 -11.37 10.62
C ALA A 3 -1.56 -11.88 10.55
N HIS A 4 -1.25 -12.69 9.54
CA HIS A 4 0.11 -13.17 9.29
C HIS A 4 1.02 -11.98 8.92
N LYS A 5 2.07 -11.75 9.73
CA LYS A 5 3.01 -10.63 9.55
C LYS A 5 4.38 -11.14 9.13
N THR A 6 5.00 -10.49 8.15
CA THR A 6 6.37 -10.80 7.72
C THR A 6 7.39 -10.52 8.83
N PHE A 7 8.55 -11.18 8.75
CA PHE A 7 9.66 -10.98 9.68
C PHE A 7 10.10 -9.51 9.78
N ILE A 8 10.13 -8.79 8.65
CA ILE A 8 10.51 -7.36 8.61
C ILE A 8 9.51 -6.51 9.39
N ILE A 9 8.21 -6.76 9.23
CA ILE A 9 7.16 -6.04 9.97
C ILE A 9 7.26 -6.35 11.46
N LYS A 10 7.46 -7.63 11.83
CA LYS A 10 7.69 -8.03 13.23
C LYS A 10 8.90 -7.31 13.83
N ARG A 11 10.02 -7.23 13.12
CA ARG A 11 11.23 -6.49 13.54
C ARG A 11 10.97 -5.00 13.73
N LYS A 12 10.23 -4.36 12.81
CA LYS A 12 9.86 -2.93 12.91
C LYS A 12 8.93 -2.67 14.09
N LEU A 13 7.94 -3.54 14.32
CA LEU A 13 7.04 -3.46 15.47
C LEU A 13 7.82 -3.61 16.78
N ALA A 14 8.71 -4.59 16.88
CA ALA A 14 9.57 -4.80 18.04
C ALA A 14 10.46 -3.58 18.32
N LYS A 15 11.08 -2.99 17.29
CA LYS A 15 11.87 -1.76 17.42
C LYS A 15 11.03 -0.59 17.96
N LYS A 16 9.82 -0.39 17.42
CA LYS A 16 8.90 0.65 17.89
C LYS A 16 8.38 0.41 19.30
N ALA A 17 8.20 -0.86 19.69
CA ALA A 17 7.87 -1.24 21.06
C ALA A 17 9.04 -0.93 22.01
N LYS A 18 10.29 -1.29 21.66
CA LYS A 18 11.49 -0.97 22.46
C LYS A 18 11.70 0.53 22.61
N GLN A 19 11.58 1.27 21.51
CA GLN A 19 11.65 2.74 21.50
C GLN A 19 10.59 3.40 22.37
N ASN A 20 9.40 2.79 22.51
CA ASN A 20 8.31 3.26 23.36
C ASN A 20 8.37 2.72 24.82
N ARG A 21 9.05 1.59 25.06
CA ARG A 21 9.23 0.99 26.39
C ARG A 21 10.29 1.73 27.20
N GLN A 22 11.37 2.19 26.54
CA GLN A 22 12.44 3.01 27.12
C GLN A 22 11.99 4.44 27.48
N VAL A 23 10.70 4.64 27.72
CA VAL A 23 10.05 5.95 27.76
C VAL A 23 9.36 6.15 29.10
N PRO A 24 10.09 5.80 30.16
CA PRO A 24 10.65 6.80 31.06
C PRO A 24 12.18 6.88 30.91
N LEU A 25 12.75 8.07 31.03
CA LEU A 25 14.21 8.20 31.17
C LEU A 25 14.64 7.44 32.44
N PRO A 26 15.61 6.52 32.34
CA PRO A 26 16.07 5.79 33.51
C PRO A 26 16.64 6.77 34.53
N GLN A 27 16.43 6.49 35.82
CA GLN A 27 16.70 7.43 36.90
C GLN A 27 18.16 7.90 36.95
N TRP A 28 19.11 6.98 36.71
CA TRP A 28 20.53 7.32 36.62
C TRP A 28 20.85 8.33 35.50
N ALA A 29 20.11 8.31 34.39
CA ALA A 29 20.32 9.26 33.29
C ALA A 29 19.77 10.65 33.61
N ARG A 30 18.80 10.76 34.53
CA ARG A 30 18.28 12.04 35.04
C ARG A 30 19.26 12.71 36.02
N MET A 31 20.13 11.95 36.66
CA MET A 31 21.09 12.43 37.66
C MET A 31 22.42 12.92 37.05
N LYS A 32 22.57 12.88 35.72
CA LYS A 32 23.77 13.38 35.04
C LYS A 32 23.84 14.92 35.09
N THR A 33 24.95 15.43 35.60
CA THR A 33 25.28 16.86 35.60
C THR A 33 25.33 17.41 34.17
N GLY A 34 24.74 18.59 33.94
CA GLY A 34 24.66 19.23 32.62
C GLY A 34 23.52 18.76 31.70
N SER A 35 22.76 17.72 32.06
CA SER A 35 21.60 17.25 31.26
C SER A 35 20.31 18.00 31.64
N LYS A 36 19.69 18.69 30.68
CA LYS A 36 18.37 19.35 30.86
C LYS A 36 17.17 18.43 30.55
N ILE A 37 17.40 17.15 30.26
CA ILE A 37 16.37 16.23 29.74
C ILE A 37 15.56 15.62 30.90
N ARG A 38 14.33 16.11 31.14
CA ARG A 38 13.44 15.63 32.22
C ARG A 38 12.49 14.50 31.81
N TYR A 39 11.98 14.55 30.59
CA TYR A 39 11.08 13.56 30.02
C TYR A 39 11.41 13.31 28.55
N ASN A 40 10.89 12.22 27.98
CA ASN A 40 11.06 11.93 26.57
C ASN A 40 9.91 12.51 25.74
N ALA A 41 10.20 13.57 25.00
CA ALA A 41 9.25 14.22 24.10
C ALA A 41 8.78 13.35 22.91
N LYS A 42 9.50 12.27 22.59
CA LYS A 42 9.18 11.34 21.48
C LYS A 42 8.26 10.18 21.90
N ARG A 43 7.70 10.19 23.13
CA ARG A 43 6.73 9.18 23.59
C ARG A 43 5.49 9.18 22.73
N ARG A 44 5.03 8.00 22.32
CA ARG A 44 3.86 7.85 21.46
C ARG A 44 2.77 6.98 22.10
N HIS A 45 1.54 7.50 22.19
CA HIS A 45 0.37 6.73 22.61
C HIS A 45 -0.37 6.10 21.41
N TRP A 46 -0.74 4.83 21.52
CA TRP A 46 -1.27 4.05 20.39
C TRP A 46 -2.70 4.40 19.95
N ARG A 47 -3.51 4.97 20.84
CA ARG A 47 -4.84 5.48 20.48
C ARG A 47 -4.77 6.83 19.77
N ARG A 48 -3.84 7.70 20.16
CA ARG A 48 -3.71 9.07 19.63
C ARG A 48 -2.98 9.14 18.30
N THR A 49 -1.94 8.33 18.09
CA THR A 49 -1.14 8.39 16.86
C THR A 49 -0.82 6.99 16.33
N LYS A 50 -1.16 6.73 15.06
CA LYS A 50 -0.97 5.42 14.42
C LYS A 50 0.42 5.31 13.77
N LEU A 51 0.99 4.10 13.81
CA LEU A 51 2.26 3.79 13.16
C LEU A 51 2.01 3.63 11.65
N LYS A 52 2.58 4.51 10.84
CA LYS A 52 2.56 4.37 9.37
C LYS A 52 3.70 3.45 8.94
N PHE A 53 3.44 2.15 8.93
CA PHE A 53 4.31 1.21 8.24
C PHE A 53 3.84 1.13 6.79
N ILE A 54 4.11 2.15 5.96
CA ILE A 54 4.05 1.95 4.53
C ILE A 54 5.37 1.29 4.19
N SER A 55 5.37 -0.03 4.14
CA SER A 55 6.53 -0.78 3.71
C SER A 55 6.39 -1.09 2.23
N ILE A 56 7.50 -1.03 1.48
CA ILE A 56 7.55 -1.59 0.13
C ILE A 56 7.08 -3.06 0.14
N SER A 57 7.17 -3.76 1.28
CA SER A 57 6.62 -5.11 1.51
C SER A 57 5.09 -5.20 1.63
N ASP A 58 4.34 -4.11 1.87
CA ASP A 58 2.88 -4.15 1.78
C ASP A 58 2.42 -4.17 0.30
N LEU A 59 3.30 -3.75 -0.62
CA LEU A 59 3.17 -3.99 -2.07
C LEU A 59 3.60 -5.41 -2.47
N VAL A 60 4.15 -6.22 -1.57
CA VAL A 60 4.71 -7.58 -1.84
C VAL A 60 3.68 -8.69 -1.59
N MET A 61 2.64 -8.45 -0.78
CA MET A 61 1.46 -9.32 -0.80
C MET A 61 0.68 -9.21 -2.11
N ALA A 62 0.96 -8.18 -2.93
CA ALA A 62 0.66 -8.20 -4.34
C ALA A 62 1.86 -8.79 -5.10
N ALA A 63 1.61 -9.73 -6.00
CA ALA A 63 2.64 -10.39 -6.81
C ALA A 63 3.75 -9.42 -7.27
N HIS A 64 5.02 -9.74 -6.99
CA HIS A 64 6.21 -8.95 -7.34
C HIS A 64 6.31 -8.72 -8.85
N LYS A 65 5.64 -7.68 -9.35
CA LYS A 65 5.64 -7.27 -10.77
C LYS A 65 6.52 -6.04 -10.95
N THR A 66 7.36 -6.03 -11.98
CA THR A 66 8.15 -4.85 -12.35
C THR A 66 7.25 -3.67 -12.72
N PHE A 67 7.78 -2.45 -12.66
CA PHE A 67 7.02 -1.25 -13.02
C PHE A 67 6.47 -1.30 -14.45
N ILE A 68 7.23 -1.85 -15.40
CA ILE A 68 6.82 -2.04 -16.79
C ILE A 68 5.60 -2.98 -16.87
N ILE A 69 5.65 -4.12 -16.17
CA ILE A 69 4.53 -5.08 -16.13
C ILE A 69 3.30 -4.44 -15.47
N LYS A 70 3.48 -3.67 -14.39
CA LYS A 70 2.39 -2.92 -13.74
C LYS A 70 1.73 -1.93 -14.69
N ARG A 71 2.51 -1.15 -15.46
CA ARG A 71 2.00 -0.24 -16.49
C ARG A 71 1.23 -0.98 -17.58
N LYS A 72 1.78 -2.09 -18.10
CA LYS A 72 1.10 -2.94 -19.10
C LYS A 72 -0.23 -3.48 -18.57
N LEU A 73 -0.25 -4.00 -17.34
CA LEU A 73 -1.48 -4.50 -16.69
C LEU A 73 -2.52 -3.40 -16.49
N ALA A 74 -2.12 -2.23 -16.01
CA ALA A 74 -3.01 -1.09 -15.83
C ALA A 74 -3.62 -0.64 -17.18
N LYS A 75 -2.82 -0.57 -18.24
CA LYS A 75 -3.30 -0.25 -19.61
C LYS A 75 -4.29 -1.29 -20.11
N LYS A 76 -3.98 -2.59 -19.96
CA LYS A 76 -4.88 -3.68 -20.35
C LYS A 76 -6.17 -3.71 -19.53
N ALA A 77 -6.10 -3.35 -18.25
CA ALA A 77 -7.29 -3.19 -17.42
C ALA A 77 -8.15 -2.01 -17.90
N LYS A 78 -7.55 -0.84 -18.18
CA LYS A 78 -8.26 0.34 -18.70
C LYS A 78 -8.94 0.08 -20.05
N GLN A 79 -8.26 -0.65 -20.94
CA GLN A 79 -8.80 -1.06 -22.25
C GLN A 79 -9.96 -2.06 -22.13
N ASN A 80 -10.02 -2.82 -21.04
CA ASN A 80 -10.96 -3.93 -20.85
C ASN A 80 -12.08 -3.62 -19.83
N ARG A 81 -11.95 -2.54 -19.05
CA ARG A 81 -13.05 -1.98 -18.25
C ARG A 81 -14.13 -1.55 -19.23
N GLN A 82 -15.36 -1.89 -18.88
CA GLN A 82 -16.55 -1.64 -19.67
C GLN A 82 -16.52 -0.23 -20.30
N VAL A 83 -16.22 -0.17 -21.59
CA VAL A 83 -16.62 0.92 -22.47
C VAL A 83 -17.64 0.26 -23.39
N PRO A 84 -18.94 0.21 -23.02
CA PRO A 84 -19.94 0.36 -24.06
C PRO A 84 -19.54 1.63 -24.80
N LEU A 85 -19.57 1.63 -26.13
CA LEU A 85 -19.35 2.88 -26.85
C LEU A 85 -20.20 3.96 -26.17
N PRO A 86 -19.60 5.10 -25.77
CA PRO A 86 -20.34 6.17 -25.15
C PRO A 86 -21.61 6.41 -25.95
N GLN A 87 -22.74 6.65 -25.29
CA GLN A 87 -24.03 6.70 -25.96
C GLN A 87 -24.01 7.68 -27.15
N TRP A 88 -23.34 8.83 -26.99
CA TRP A 88 -23.13 9.79 -28.08
C TRP A 88 -22.36 9.22 -29.28
N ALA A 89 -21.42 8.30 -29.08
CA ALA A 89 -20.68 7.64 -30.16
C ALA A 89 -21.53 6.60 -30.91
N ARG A 90 -22.47 5.94 -30.21
CA ARG A 90 -23.48 5.07 -30.84
C ARG A 90 -24.48 5.86 -31.69
N MET A 91 -24.82 7.07 -31.24
CA MET A 91 -25.82 7.94 -31.90
C MET A 91 -25.26 8.70 -33.12
N LYS A 92 -23.96 8.57 -33.43
CA LYS A 92 -23.39 9.14 -34.65
C LYS A 92 -23.96 8.46 -35.89
N THR A 93 -24.45 9.26 -36.83
CA THR A 93 -24.97 8.80 -38.12
C THR A 93 -23.92 7.98 -38.86
N GLY A 94 -24.31 6.81 -39.39
CA GLY A 94 -23.40 5.89 -40.08
C GLY A 94 -22.53 4.99 -39.18
N SER A 95 -22.65 5.07 -37.85
CA SER A 95 -21.92 4.19 -36.93
C SER A 95 -22.50 2.77 -36.90
N LYS A 96 -21.72 1.78 -37.37
CA LYS A 96 -22.07 0.34 -37.27
C LYS A 96 -21.57 -0.35 -36.00
N ILE A 97 -20.85 0.36 -35.13
CA ILE A 97 -20.17 -0.25 -33.98
C ILE A 97 -21.15 -0.44 -32.81
N ARG A 98 -21.40 -1.70 -32.41
CA ARG A 98 -22.38 -2.05 -31.35
C ARG A 98 -21.71 -2.38 -30.01
N TYR A 99 -20.60 -3.09 -30.04
CA TYR A 99 -19.85 -3.52 -28.86
C TYR A 99 -18.34 -3.43 -29.10
N ASN A 100 -17.55 -3.49 -28.03
CA ASN A 100 -16.09 -3.55 -28.15
C ASN A 100 -15.64 -4.97 -28.51
N ALA A 101 -15.26 -5.18 -29.78
CA ALA A 101 -14.78 -6.46 -30.27
C ALA A 101 -13.49 -6.96 -29.58
N LYS A 102 -12.71 -6.07 -28.96
CA LYS A 102 -11.45 -6.40 -28.24
C LYS A 102 -11.67 -6.66 -26.75
N ARG A 103 -12.92 -6.73 -26.28
CA ARG A 103 -13.24 -7.06 -24.89
C ARG A 103 -12.81 -8.50 -24.57
N ARG A 104 -12.24 -8.69 -23.39
CA ARG A 104 -11.62 -9.95 -22.98
C ARG A 104 -12.10 -10.37 -21.59
N HIS A 105 -12.45 -11.64 -21.39
CA HIS A 105 -12.71 -12.18 -20.06
C HIS A 105 -11.46 -12.88 -19.51
N TRP A 106 -11.10 -12.62 -18.26
CA TRP A 106 -9.83 -13.09 -17.66
C TRP A 106 -9.75 -14.61 -17.47
N ARG A 107 -10.91 -15.29 -17.37
CA ARG A 107 -10.96 -16.77 -17.36
C ARG A 107 -10.83 -17.37 -18.75
N ARG A 108 -11.38 -16.73 -19.79
CA ARG A 108 -11.44 -17.28 -21.16
C ARG A 108 -10.17 -17.05 -21.98
N THR A 109 -9.53 -15.90 -21.82
CA THR A 109 -8.37 -15.50 -22.65
C THR A 109 -7.30 -14.85 -21.79
N LYS A 110 -6.04 -15.31 -21.87
CA LYS A 110 -4.92 -14.82 -21.04
C LYS A 110 -4.19 -13.64 -21.69
N LEU A 111 -3.53 -12.83 -20.86
CA LEU A 111 -2.66 -11.75 -21.34
C LEU A 111 -1.28 -12.33 -21.64
N LYS A 112 -0.78 -12.13 -22.85
CA LYS A 112 0.62 -12.37 -23.22
C LYS A 112 1.40 -11.08 -22.88
N LEU A 113 2.12 -11.03 -21.76
CA LEU A 113 2.75 -9.82 -21.20
C LEU A 113 4.27 -9.87 -21.19
#